data_AF-A0A3D2IGM6-F1
#
_entry.id   AF-A0A3D2IGM6-F1
#
_cell.length_a   1.000
_cell.length_b   1.000
_cell.length_c   1.000
_cell.angle_alpha   90.00
_cell.angle_beta   90.00
_cell.angle_gamma   90.00
#
_symmetry.space_group_name_H-M   'P 1'
#
loop_
_entity.id
_entity.type
_entity.pdbx_description
1 polymer ?
#
loop_
_entity_poly.entity_id
_entity_poly.type
_entity_poly.pdbx_seq_one_letter_code
_entity_poly.pdbx_strand_id
1 'polypeptide(L)'
;GGEGKSSRAVKEDLRLRVYWSQKDWSVFGPVENPDSSVMVIGYIYNLPKLEKCDRILLNKNLSPYRKWICERSGEAVPWGITQDRYFAQMLSRVAGG
;
A
#
# COMPACT_ATOMS: atom_id res chain seq x y z
N GLY A 1 -26.69 5.01 28.81
CA GLY A 1 -25.98 5.92 27.91
C GLY A 1 -24.95 5.12 27.15
N GLY A 2 -25.12 4.95 25.84
CA GLY A 2 -24.12 4.31 25.00
C GLY A 2 -23.12 5.36 24.55
N GLU A 3 -21.87 5.26 25.00
CA GLU A 3 -20.78 6.09 24.49
C GLU A 3 -20.49 5.69 23.05
N GLY A 4 -21.03 6.47 22.11
CA GLY A 4 -20.68 6.36 20.69
C GLY A 4 -19.22 6.76 20.53
N LYS A 5 -18.34 5.77 20.40
CA LYS A 5 -16.95 5.99 19.99
C LYS A 5 -16.96 6.58 18.59
N SER A 6 -16.82 7.91 18.49
CA SER A 6 -16.59 8.60 17.23
C SER A 6 -15.19 8.26 16.73
N SER A 7 -15.08 7.40 15.72
CA SER A 7 -13.83 7.17 15.01
C SER A 7 -13.59 8.33 14.04
N ARG A 8 -12.54 9.12 14.29
CA ARG A 8 -12.11 10.18 13.37
C ARG A 8 -11.14 9.58 12.34
N ALA A 9 -11.45 9.70 11.06
CA ALA A 9 -10.52 9.33 10.00
C ALA A 9 -9.27 10.24 10.07
N VAL A 10 -8.11 9.65 10.37
CA VAL A 10 -6.82 10.34 10.39
C VAL A 10 -6.11 10.08 9.07
N LYS A 11 -5.52 11.13 8.49
CA LYS A 11 -4.64 11.00 7.33
C LYS A 11 -3.20 11.02 7.80
N GLU A 12 -2.45 9.98 7.46
CA GLU A 12 -1.02 9.91 7.71
C GLU A 12 -0.26 9.79 6.41
N ASP A 13 0.91 10.43 6.36
CA ASP A 13 1.82 10.34 5.23
C ASP A 13 2.85 9.23 5.46
N LEU A 14 2.98 8.36 4.46
CA LEU A 14 3.92 7.24 4.45
C LEU A 14 4.85 7.37 3.24
N ARG A 15 6.15 7.15 3.46
CA ARG A 15 7.11 7.00 2.36
C ARG A 15 7.16 5.54 1.93
N LEU A 16 6.60 5.27 0.75
CA LEU A 16 6.57 3.95 0.13
C LEU A 16 7.17 4.05 -1.28
N ARG A 17 7.93 3.03 -1.68
CA ARG A 17 8.36 2.87 -3.07
C ARG A 17 7.29 2.08 -3.81
N VAL A 18 6.79 2.62 -4.91
CA VAL A 18 5.69 2.02 -5.68
C VAL A 18 6.20 1.44 -6.98
N TYR A 19 5.76 0.22 -7.30
CA TYR A 19 6.11 -0.54 -8.49
C TYR A 19 4.84 -0.72 -9.34
N TRP A 20 4.79 -0.05 -10.50
CA TRP A 20 3.58 0.08 -11.32
C TRP A 20 3.48 -0.95 -12.45
N SER A 21 4.61 -1.48 -12.93
CA SER A 21 4.66 -2.37 -14.08
C SER A 21 5.29 -3.71 -13.76
N GLN A 22 4.94 -4.73 -14.54
CA GLN A 22 5.52 -6.08 -14.42
C GLN A 22 7.04 -6.08 -14.61
N LYS A 23 7.57 -5.17 -15.45
CA LYS A 23 9.02 -4.98 -15.59
C LYS A 23 9.66 -4.58 -14.26
N ASP A 24 9.01 -3.69 -13.52
CA ASP A 24 9.48 -3.27 -12.19
C ASP A 24 9.33 -4.39 -11.15
N TRP A 25 8.37 -5.31 -11.34
CA TRP A 25 8.12 -6.43 -10.42
C TRP A 25 9.10 -7.59 -10.56
N SER A 26 9.96 -7.59 -11.59
CA SER A 26 11.01 -8.59 -11.78
C SER A 26 11.90 -8.80 -10.54
N VAL A 27 12.00 -7.78 -9.69
CA VAL A 27 12.72 -7.86 -8.40
C VAL A 27 12.07 -8.84 -7.42
N PHE A 28 10.77 -9.12 -7.53
CA PHE A 28 10.00 -10.05 -6.69
C PHE A 28 9.98 -11.48 -7.23
N GLY A 29 10.60 -11.74 -8.37
CA GLY A 29 10.56 -13.04 -9.05
C GLY A 29 9.43 -13.14 -10.08
N PRO A 30 9.05 -14.37 -10.51
CA PRO A 30 7.98 -14.59 -11.48
C PRO A 30 6.61 -14.39 -10.82
N VAL A 31 6.30 -13.14 -10.49
CA VAL A 31 4.99 -12.75 -9.95
C VAL A 31 4.14 -12.27 -11.12
N GLU A 32 3.02 -12.95 -11.37
CA GLU A 32 2.00 -12.44 -12.29
C GLU A 32 1.36 -11.21 -11.66
N ASN A 33 1.37 -10.09 -12.38
CA ASN A 33 0.72 -8.87 -11.92
C ASN A 33 -0.78 -8.97 -12.23
N PRO A 34 -1.67 -9.02 -11.23
CA PRO A 34 -3.10 -8.93 -11.48
C PRO A 34 -3.42 -7.56 -12.05
N ASP A 35 -4.25 -7.49 -13.09
CA ASP A 35 -4.67 -6.22 -13.67
C ASP A 35 -5.19 -5.27 -12.56
N SER A 36 -4.71 -4.03 -12.58
CA SER A 36 -5.04 -2.98 -11.58
C SER A 36 -4.39 -3.11 -10.20
N SER A 37 -3.39 -3.97 -10.03
CA SER A 37 -2.61 -4.07 -8.79
C SER A 37 -1.26 -3.36 -8.90
N VAL A 38 -0.73 -2.96 -7.75
CA VAL A 38 0.59 -2.34 -7.61
C VAL A 38 1.29 -2.94 -6.39
N MET A 39 2.61 -3.02 -6.42
CA MET A 39 3.38 -3.48 -5.28
C MET A 39 4.06 -2.29 -4.62
N VAL A 40 4.06 -2.27 -3.29
CA VAL A 40 4.76 -1.25 -2.52
C VAL A 40 5.80 -1.86 -1.61
N ILE A 41 6.94 -1.19 -1.49
CA ILE A 41 7.95 -1.49 -0.47
C ILE A 41 8.01 -0.32 0.50
N GLY A 42 7.93 -0.63 1.79
CA GLY A 42 8.10 0.32 2.87
C GLY A 42 9.07 -0.18 3.93
N TYR A 43 9.47 0.70 4.84
CA TYR A 43 10.21 0.30 6.03
C TYR A 43 9.31 -0.45 7.02
N ILE A 44 9.84 -1.47 7.70
CA ILE A 44 9.04 -2.31 8.60
C ILE A 44 8.37 -1.53 9.74
N TYR A 45 8.98 -0.44 10.24
CA TYR A 45 8.39 0.38 11.28
C TYR A 45 7.10 1.11 10.84
N ASN A 46 6.87 1.24 9.53
CA ASN A 46 5.66 1.80 8.95
C ASN A 46 4.57 0.73 8.71
N LEU A 47 4.89 -0.55 8.85
CA LEU A 47 3.95 -1.64 8.63
C LEU A 47 2.69 -1.51 9.52
N PRO A 48 2.79 -1.25 10.84
CA PRO A 48 1.60 -1.11 11.69
C PRO A 48 0.67 0.04 11.27
N LYS A 49 1.22 1.07 10.61
CA LYS A 49 0.43 2.16 10.06
C LYS A 49 -0.32 1.71 8.83
N LEU A 50 0.37 1.05 7.90
CA LEU A 50 -0.24 0.51 6.69
C LEU A 50 -1.34 -0.51 7.02
N GLU A 51 -1.13 -1.37 8.00
CA GLU A 51 -2.09 -2.39 8.44
C GLU A 51 -3.37 -1.79 9.05
N LYS A 52 -3.25 -0.63 9.71
CA LYS A 52 -4.41 0.09 10.27
C LYS A 52 -5.13 0.97 9.26
N CYS A 53 -4.57 1.18 8.08
CA CYS A 53 -5.19 2.01 7.05
C CYS A 53 -6.29 1.25 6.31
N ASP A 54 -7.47 1.88 6.23
CA ASP A 54 -8.59 1.38 5.41
C ASP A 54 -8.33 1.61 3.92
N ARG A 55 -7.74 2.75 3.56
CA ARG A 55 -7.48 3.15 2.18
C ARG A 55 -6.16 3.87 2.05
N ILE A 56 -5.48 3.61 0.94
CA ILE A 56 -4.17 4.17 0.62
C ILE A 56 -4.31 5.04 -0.63
N LEU A 57 -3.97 6.32 -0.51
CA LEU A 57 -3.88 7.24 -1.64
C LEU A 57 -2.44 7.27 -2.14
N LEU A 58 -2.18 6.62 -3.28
CA LEU A 58 -0.86 6.66 -3.90
C LEU A 58 -0.66 7.96 -4.69
N ASN A 59 0.58 8.43 -4.74
CA ASN A 59 1.01 9.64 -5.45
C ASN A 59 0.18 10.89 -5.11
N LYS A 60 0.07 11.22 -3.81
CA LYS A 60 -0.67 12.41 -3.33
C LYS A 60 -0.33 13.72 -4.08
N ASN A 61 0.87 13.85 -4.65
CA ASN A 61 1.32 15.03 -5.38
C ASN A 61 0.84 15.07 -6.85
N LEU A 62 0.47 13.94 -7.45
CA LEU A 62 -0.15 13.85 -8.80
C LEU A 62 -1.69 13.95 -8.74
N SER A 63 -2.23 14.20 -7.55
CA SER A 63 -3.65 14.24 -7.18
C SER A 63 -4.61 15.01 -8.12
N PRO A 64 -4.23 16.10 -8.83
CA PRO A 64 -5.22 16.76 -9.70
C PRO A 64 -5.63 15.94 -10.93
N TYR A 65 -4.79 15.03 -11.44
CA TYR A 65 -5.04 14.35 -12.71
C TYR A 65 -5.51 12.90 -12.55
N ARG A 66 -5.09 12.21 -11.50
CA ARG A 66 -5.48 10.82 -11.25
C ARG A 66 -5.36 10.48 -9.77
N LYS A 67 -6.49 10.20 -9.12
CA LYS A 67 -6.50 9.64 -7.77
C LYS A 67 -6.38 8.13 -7.86
N TRP A 68 -5.30 7.59 -7.29
CA TRP A 68 -5.10 6.16 -7.20
C TRP A 68 -5.37 5.70 -5.77
N ILE A 69 -6.61 5.30 -5.52
CA ILE A 69 -7.06 4.79 -4.24
C ILE A 69 -6.91 3.27 -4.28
N CYS A 70 -6.17 2.75 -3.31
CA CYS A 70 -5.87 1.34 -3.18
C CYS A 70 -6.29 0.81 -1.82
N GLU A 71 -6.54 -0.49 -1.80
CA GLU A 71 -6.70 -1.30 -0.60
C GLU A 71 -5.59 -2.35 -0.55
N ARG A 72 -5.27 -2.82 0.66
CA ARG A 72 -4.30 -3.90 0.84
C ARG A 72 -4.87 -5.18 0.24
N SER A 73 -4.05 -5.87 -0.54
CA SER A 73 -4.36 -7.16 -1.13
C SER A 73 -3.36 -8.18 -0.61
N GLY A 74 -3.85 -9.15 0.17
CA GLY A 74 -3.00 -10.11 0.89
C GLY A 74 -2.23 -9.49 2.06
N GLU A 75 -1.32 -10.29 2.63
CA GLU A 75 -0.49 -9.90 3.77
C GLU A 75 0.82 -9.25 3.32
N ALA A 76 1.38 -8.41 4.20
CA ALA A 76 2.71 -7.85 3.99
C ALA A 76 3.76 -8.93 4.24
N VAL A 77 4.72 -9.07 3.33
CA VAL A 77 5.82 -10.02 3.46
C VAL A 77 7.13 -9.29 3.76
N PRO A 78 7.99 -9.84 4.62
CA PRO A 78 9.35 -9.33 4.79
C PRO A 78 10.11 -9.26 3.46
N TRP A 79 10.86 -8.18 3.23
CA TRP A 79 11.52 -7.92 1.95
C TRP A 79 13.01 -7.54 2.09
N GLY A 80 13.87 -8.11 1.24
CA GLY A 80 15.31 -7.79 1.13
C GLY A 80 16.27 -8.80 1.80
N ILE A 81 17.58 -8.54 1.68
CA ILE A 81 18.69 -9.39 2.17
C ILE A 81 18.81 -9.40 3.71
N THR A 82 17.93 -8.67 4.38
CA THR A 82 17.82 -8.61 5.84
C THR A 82 16.34 -8.36 6.10
N GLN A 83 15.59 -9.46 6.25
CA GLN A 83 14.11 -9.51 6.33
C GLN A 83 13.52 -8.71 7.51
N ASP A 84 14.34 -7.97 8.24
CA ASP A 84 14.01 -7.11 9.38
C ASP A 84 13.83 -5.64 9.01
N ARG A 85 14.19 -5.20 7.78
CA ARG A 85 14.21 -3.76 7.45
C ARG A 85 13.04 -3.27 6.61
N TYR A 86 12.58 -4.09 5.68
CA TYR A 86 11.55 -3.70 4.71
C TYR A 86 10.44 -4.73 4.65
N PHE A 87 9.26 -4.27 4.24
CA PHE A 87 8.15 -5.11 3.86
C PHE A 87 7.77 -4.83 2.41
N ALA A 88 7.23 -5.84 1.74
CA ALA A 88 6.50 -5.71 0.49
C ALA A 88 5.02 -5.97 0.74
N GLN A 89 4.15 -5.16 0.16
CA GLN A 89 2.70 -5.33 0.24
C GLN A 89 2.12 -5.14 -1.16
N MET A 90 1.24 -6.05 -1.56
CA MET A 90 0.45 -5.86 -2.76
C MET A 90 -0.76 -5.00 -2.44
N LEU A 91 -1.06 -4.05 -3.33
CA LEU A 91 -2.20 -3.16 -3.23
C LEU A 91 -3.05 -3.33 -4.48
N SER A 92 -4.36 -3.46 -4.31
CA SER A 92 -5.30 -3.52 -5.42
C SER A 92 -6.02 -2.19 -5.53
N ARG A 93 -6.13 -1.66 -6.76
CA ARG A 93 -6.86 -0.43 -6.99
C ARG A 93 -8.34 -0.66 -6.73
N VAL A 94 -8.94 0.20 -5.91
CA VAL A 94 -10.39 0.27 -5.79
C VAL A 94 -10.88 1.01 -7.03
N ALA A 95 -11.56 0.31 -7.94
CA ALA A 95 -12.31 0.98 -9.00
C ALA A 95 -13.34 1.87 -8.29
N GLY A 96 -13.22 3.18 -8.43
CA GLY A 96 -14.26 4.08 -7.97
C GLY A 96 -15.53 3.73 -8.74
N GLY A 97 -16.55 3.25 -8.02
CA GLY A 97 -17.92 3.28 -8.51
C GLY A 97 -18.38 4.71 -8.74
#